data_AF-A0A4P5UDD5-F1
#
_entry.id   AF-A0A4P5UDD5-F1
#
_cell.length_a   1.000
_cell.length_b   1.000
_cell.length_c   1.000
_cell.angle_alpha   90.00
_cell.angle_beta   90.00
_cell.angle_gamma   90.00
#
_symmetry.space_group_name_H-M   'P 1'
#
loop_
_entity.id
_entity.type
_entity.pdbx_description
1 polymer ?
#
loop_
_entity_poly.entity_id
_entity_poly.type
_entity_poly.pdbx_seq_one_letter_code
_entity_poly.pdbx_strand_id
1 'polypeptide(L)' 'MGRIGMINSEGESGKDNLHQSVSTAGINKRAGGMGLISGRKALQKPFSEGVKSLNAIQDVYLSPDVTIT' A
#
# COMPACT_ATOMS: atom_id res chain seq x y z
N MET A 1 3.69 -4.79 19.00
CA MET A 1 4.53 -4.57 17.81
C MET A 1 5.98 -4.91 18.15
N GLY A 2 6.72 -5.50 17.20
CA GLY A 2 8.16 -5.70 17.34
C GLY A 2 8.90 -4.36 17.45
N ARG A 3 10.14 -4.37 17.95
CA ARG A 3 10.94 -3.14 18.14
C ARG A 3 11.32 -2.45 16.82
N ILE A 4 11.26 -3.19 15.71
CA ILE A 4 11.62 -2.72 14.37
C ILE A 4 10.38 -2.83 13.49
N GLY A 5 10.05 -1.74 12.78
CA GLY A 5 8.92 -1.69 11.87
C GLY A 5 9.11 -2.57 10.65
N MET A 6 8.10 -3.38 10.34
CA MET A 6 8.06 -4.19 9.13
C MET A 6 7.46 -3.39 7.99
N ILE A 7 8.16 -3.33 6.86
CA ILE A 7 7.64 -2.81 5.59
C ILE A 7 7.59 -3.95 4.57
N ASN A 8 6.45 -4.13 3.91
CA ASN A 8 6.24 -5.24 2.98
C ASN A 8 6.24 -4.75 1.52
N SER A 9 6.56 -5.65 0.59
CA SER A 9 6.53 -5.35 -0.84
C SER A 9 5.19 -5.67 -1.48
N GLU A 10 4.86 -4.92 -2.52
CA GLU A 10 3.79 -5.31 -3.44
C GLU A 10 4.26 -6.36 -4.45
N GLY A 11 3.27 -6.99 -5.09
CA GLY A 11 3.49 -7.95 -6.16
C GLY A 11 3.69 -7.34 -7.56
N GLU A 12 3.28 -8.10 -8.56
CA GLU A 12 3.36 -7.72 -9.97
C GLU A 12 2.39 -6.56 -10.32
N SER A 13 2.71 -5.82 -11.39
CA SER A 13 1.84 -4.81 -11.98
C SER A 13 0.88 -5.46 -12.98
N GLY A 14 -0.41 -5.15 -12.90
CA GLY A 14 -1.45 -5.69 -13.76
C GLY A 14 -2.51 -4.66 -14.13
N LYS A 15 -3.71 -5.14 -14.49
CA LYS A 15 -4.82 -4.30 -14.93
C LYS A 15 -5.49 -3.53 -13.77
N ASP A 16 -5.48 -4.10 -12.56
CA ASP A 16 -6.23 -3.60 -11.41
C ASP A 16 -5.31 -3.11 -10.27
N ASN A 17 -4.26 -2.37 -10.62
CA ASN A 17 -3.22 -1.99 -9.66
C ASN A 17 -3.75 -1.19 -8.48
N LEU A 18 -4.61 -0.20 -8.72
CA LEU A 18 -5.09 0.71 -7.68
C LEU A 18 -5.84 -0.06 -6.58
N HIS A 19 -6.84 -0.85 -6.98
CA HIS A 19 -7.66 -1.62 -6.04
C HIS A 19 -6.82 -2.68 -5.30
N GLN A 20 -5.91 -3.37 -6.00
CA GLN A 20 -5.00 -4.31 -5.35
C GLN A 20 -4.06 -3.61 -4.36
N SER A 21 -3.48 -2.46 -4.72
CA SER A 21 -2.58 -1.69 -3.85
C SER A 21 -3.27 -1.24 -2.56
N VAL A 22 -4.50 -0.72 -2.66
CA VAL A 22 -5.30 -0.33 -1.48
C VAL A 22 -5.65 -1.56 -0.62
N SER A 23 -6.07 -2.65 -1.25
CA SER A 23 -6.39 -3.90 -0.54
C SER A 23 -5.18 -4.47 0.20
N THR A 24 -4.03 -4.54 -0.48
CA THR A 24 -2.77 -5.00 0.12
C THR A 24 -2.30 -4.08 1.24
N ALA A 25 -2.40 -2.75 1.08
CA ALA A 25 -2.08 -1.80 2.15
C ALA A 25 -2.96 -2.01 3.39
N GLY A 26 -4.26 -2.25 3.18
CA GLY A 26 -5.22 -2.46 4.26
C GLY A 26 -4.93 -3.73 5.05
N ILE A 27 -4.66 -4.83 4.34
CA ILE A 27 -4.25 -6.10 4.95
C ILE A 27 -2.92 -5.92 5.70
N ASN A 28 -1.94 -5.26 5.09
CA ASN A 28 -0.62 -5.08 5.69
C ASN A 28 -0.67 -4.27 6.98
N LYS A 29 -1.39 -3.13 6.97
CA LYS A 29 -1.54 -2.29 8.15
C LYS A 29 -2.25 -3.04 9.29
N ARG A 30 -3.33 -3.76 8.98
CA ARG A 30 -4.06 -4.57 9.96
C ARG A 30 -3.17 -5.63 10.61
N ALA A 31 -2.28 -6.24 9.83
CA ALA A 31 -1.28 -7.19 10.31
C ALA A 31 -0.10 -6.56 11.08
N GLY A 32 -0.12 -5.24 11.32
CA GLY A 32 0.94 -4.52 12.05
C GLY A 32 2.13 -4.07 11.19
N GLY A 33 2.02 -4.14 9.86
CA GLY A 33 2.98 -3.55 8.94
C GLY A 33 2.95 -2.02 9.02
N MET A 34 4.12 -1.40 9.00
CA MET A 34 4.31 0.06 9.15
C MET A 34 4.44 0.81 7.82
N GLY A 35 4.46 0.10 6.70
CA GLY A 35 4.54 0.68 5.37
C GLY A 35 4.51 -0.37 4.26
N LEU A 36 4.34 0.12 3.03
CA LEU A 36 4.27 -0.70 1.83
C LEU A 36 5.22 -0.16 0.75
N ILE A 37 6.01 -1.04 0.15
CA ILE A 37 6.92 -0.72 -0.95
C ILE A 37 6.18 -0.94 -2.27
N SER A 38 5.81 0.15 -2.94
CA SER A 38 5.12 0.14 -4.25
C SER A 38 6.03 0.67 -5.36
N GLY A 39 6.72 -0.26 -6.04
CA GLY A 39 7.59 0.08 -7.17
C GLY A 39 6.86 -0.06 -8.50
N ARG A 40 6.82 -1.28 -9.05
CA ARG A 40 6.25 -1.55 -10.38
C ARG A 40 4.81 -1.08 -10.54
N LYS A 41 3.97 -1.29 -9.52
CA LYS A 41 2.55 -0.92 -9.58
C LYS A 41 2.31 0.59 -9.72
N ALA A 42 3.15 1.40 -9.09
CA ALA A 42 3.10 2.86 -9.17
C ALA A 42 3.86 3.40 -10.40
N LEU A 43 5.05 2.87 -10.69
CA LEU A 43 5.97 3.45 -11.68
C LEU A 43 5.77 2.94 -13.11
N GLN A 44 5.07 1.82 -13.32
CA GLN A 44 4.75 1.29 -14.67
C GLN A 44 3.38 1.75 -15.19
N LYS A 45 2.78 2.75 -14.54
CA LYS A 45 1.50 3.35 -14.94
C LYS A 45 1.73 4.79 -15.41
N PRO A 46 0.78 5.39 -16.15
CA PRO A 46 0.81 6.83 -16.40
C PRO A 46 1.04 7.60 -15.11
N PHE A 47 1.84 8.67 -15.17
CA PHE A 47 2.31 9.39 -13.98
C PHE A 47 1.19 9.76 -13.01
N SER A 48 0.06 10.28 -13.54
CA SER A 48 -1.11 10.64 -12.74
C SER A 48 -1.74 9.44 -12.02
N GLU A 49 -1.78 8.27 -12.67
CA GLU A 49 -2.26 7.02 -12.05
C GLU A 49 -1.30 6.51 -10.98
N GLY A 50 0.02 6.60 -11.23
CA GLY A 50 1.04 6.26 -10.25
C GLY A 50 0.95 7.11 -8.98
N VAL A 51 0.84 8.43 -9.14
CA VAL A 51 0.63 9.37 -8.03
C VAL A 51 -0.66 9.04 -7.27
N LYS A 52 -1.76 8.82 -8.00
CA LYS A 52 -3.05 8.44 -7.39
C LYS A 52 -2.94 7.14 -6.57
N SER A 53 -2.21 6.14 -7.09
CA SER A 53 -1.99 4.88 -6.39
C SER A 53 -1.18 5.06 -5.11
N LEU A 54 -0.11 5.85 -5.16
CA LEU A 54 0.72 6.13 -3.98
C LEU A 54 -0.05 6.90 -2.91
N ASN A 55 -0.88 7.88 -3.29
CA ASN A 55 -1.71 8.61 -2.34
C ASN A 55 -2.78 7.71 -1.72
N ALA A 56 -3.44 6.86 -2.51
CA ALA A 56 -4.44 5.93 -1.99
C ALA A 56 -3.85 4.92 -0.98
N ILE A 57 -2.62 4.47 -1.19
CA ILE A 57 -1.89 3.64 -0.19
C ILE A 57 -1.66 4.45 1.09
N GLN A 58 -1.22 5.71 0.98
CA GLN A 58 -1.00 6.58 2.15
C GLN A 58 -2.29 6.85 2.92
N ASP A 59 -3.41 7.05 2.24
CA ASP A 59 -4.73 7.24 2.86
C ASP A 59 -5.09 6.04 3.77
N VAL A 60 -4.75 4.81 3.36
CA VAL A 60 -4.93 3.62 4.21
C VAL A 60 -4.07 3.68 5.47
N TYR A 61 -2.79 4.04 5.36
CA TYR A 61 -1.89 4.15 6.52
C TYR A 61 -2.27 5.29 7.46
N LEU A 62 -2.80 6.39 6.93
CA LEU A 62 -3.24 7.54 7.71
C LEU A 62 -4.67 7.40 8.25
N SER A 63 -5.51 6.53 7.68
CA SER A 63 -6.90 6.33 8.12
C SER A 63 -6.98 5.74 9.53
N PRO A 64 -7.71 6.37 10.46
CA PRO A 64 -7.92 5.83 11.80
C PRO A 64 -8.82 4.58 11.80
N ASP A 65 -9.62 4.37 10.75
CA ASP A 65 -10.55 3.24 10.64
C ASP A 65 -9.84 1.90 10.33
N VAL A 66 -8.61 1.97 9.83
CA VAL A 66 -7.78 0.80 9.59
C VAL A 66 -6.84 0.61 10.78
N THR A 67 -7.34 -0.09 11.79
CA THR A 67 -6.60 -0.40 13.02
C THR A 67 -5.77 -1.67 12.87
N ILE A 68 -4.83 -1.88 13.79
CA ILE A 68 -4.09 -3.14 13.93
C ILE A 68 -4.98 -4.13 14.70
N THR A 69 -5.02 -5.39 14.28
CA THR A 69 -5.82 -6.46 14.90
C THR A 69 -4.94 -7.58 15.43
#